data_AF-A0A1I3KUV6-F1
#
_entry.id   AF-A0A1I3KUV6-F1
#
_cell.length_a   1.000
_cell.length_b   1.000
_cell.length_c   1.000
_cell.angle_alpha   90.00
_cell.angle_beta   90.00
_cell.angle_gamma   90.00
#
_symmetry.space_group_name_H-M   'P 1'
#
loop_
_entity.id
_entity.type
_entity.pdbx_description
1 polymer ?
#
loop_
_entity_poly.entity_id
_entity_poly.type
_entity_poly.pdbx_seq_one_letter_code
_entity_poly.pdbx_strand_id
1 'polypeptide(L)'
;MENHEHSKIIDKLGGTSATAKLLKISSQAVSKFRKTGIPEARLMYLQAIRPDLFGIERRVSQRRKLERRNEYRRKAYRRTGEDRRKAQHDYSK
;
A
#
# COMPACT_ATOMS: atom_id res chain seq x y z
N MET A 1 14.75 9.68 17.88
CA MET A 1 14.71 9.57 16.41
C MET A 1 13.29 9.87 15.97
N GLU A 2 13.11 10.87 15.11
CA GLU A 2 11.79 11.25 14.61
C GLU A 2 11.28 10.19 13.62
N ASN A 3 10.03 9.75 13.76
CA ASN A 3 9.49 8.73 12.86
C ASN A 3 8.97 9.40 11.58
N HIS A 4 9.89 9.60 10.63
CA HIS A 4 9.64 10.37 9.41
C HIS A 4 8.49 9.82 8.55
N GLU A 5 8.26 8.51 8.52
CA GLU A 5 7.18 7.92 7.72
C GLU A 5 5.81 8.24 8.32
N HIS A 6 5.67 8.14 9.64
CA HIS A 6 4.42 8.48 10.31
C HIS A 6 4.14 9.98 10.29
N SER A 7 5.16 10.83 10.37
CA SER A 7 5.00 12.28 10.16
C SER A 7 4.44 12.59 8.77
N LYS A 8 4.95 11.96 7.70
CA LYS A 8 4.41 12.14 6.33
C LYS A 8 2.95 11.71 6.22
N ILE A 9 2.55 10.63 6.89
CA ILE A 9 1.14 10.20 6.92
C ILE A 9 0.28 11.27 7.59
N ILE A 10 0.72 11.81 8.74
CA ILE A 10 0.00 12.88 9.45
C ILE A 10 -0.09 14.13 8.58
N ASP A 11 0.96 14.49 7.84
CA ASP A 11 0.95 15.65 6.93
C ASP A 11 -0.05 15.45 5.79
N LYS A 12 -0.08 14.26 5.17
CA LYS A 12 -1.07 13.92 4.13
C LYS A 12 -2.51 13.83 4.64
N LEU A 13 -2.69 13.63 5.94
CA LEU A 13 -4.00 13.69 6.60
C LEU A 13 -4.46 15.14 6.87
N GLY A 14 -3.63 16.15 6.55
CA GLY A 14 -3.91 17.57 6.82
C GLY A 14 -3.26 18.07 8.11
N GLY A 15 -2.24 17.38 8.59
CA GLY A 15 -1.45 17.76 9.77
C GLY A 15 -2.06 17.32 11.10
N THR A 16 -1.49 17.85 12.19
CA THR A 16 -1.77 17.41 13.56
C THR A 16 -3.23 17.61 13.96
N SER A 17 -3.83 18.77 13.64
CA SER A 17 -5.21 19.10 14.01
C SER A 17 -6.24 18.24 13.26
N ALA A 18 -6.09 18.09 11.94
CA ALA A 18 -6.97 17.25 11.13
C ALA A 18 -6.89 15.79 11.56
N THR A 19 -5.68 15.28 11.82
CA THR A 19 -5.48 13.91 12.31
C THR A 19 -6.10 13.70 13.69
N ALA A 20 -5.97 14.66 14.60
CA ALA A 20 -6.58 14.60 15.93
C ALA A 20 -8.12 14.54 15.87
N LYS A 21 -8.72 15.36 15.00
CA LYS A 21 -10.17 15.34 14.74
C LYS A 21 -10.62 14.01 14.14
N LEU A 22 -9.88 13.46 13.18
CA LEU A 22 -10.18 12.19 12.53
C LEU A 22 -10.12 11.00 13.50
N LEU A 23 -9.09 10.96 14.35
CA LEU A 23 -8.86 9.86 15.30
C LEU A 23 -9.61 10.06 16.64
N LYS A 24 -10.26 11.22 16.83
CA LYS A 24 -10.94 11.63 18.07
C LYS A 24 -10.01 11.56 19.30
N ILE A 25 -8.82 12.15 19.18
CA ILE A 25 -7.81 12.22 20.24
C ILE A 25 -7.27 13.65 20.36
N SER A 26 -6.44 13.91 21.39
CA SER A 26 -5.81 15.21 21.55
C SER A 26 -4.74 15.49 20.48
N SER A 27 -4.55 16.77 20.16
CA SER A 27 -3.44 17.22 19.31
C SER A 27 -2.07 16.87 19.91
N GLN A 28 -1.95 16.86 21.24
CA GLN A 28 -0.75 16.44 21.96
C GLN A 28 -0.41 14.96 21.70
N ALA A 29 -1.41 14.07 21.67
CA ALA A 29 -1.20 12.66 21.32
C ALA A 29 -0.65 12.51 19.90
N VAL A 30 -1.19 13.26 18.93
CA VAL A 30 -0.70 13.25 17.55
C VAL A 30 0.72 13.82 17.45
N SER A 31 1.03 14.91 18.17
CA SER A 31 2.39 15.44 18.26
C SER A 31 3.37 14.41 18.87
N LYS A 32 2.92 13.59 19.82
CA LYS A 32 3.71 12.46 20.34
C LYS A 32 3.92 11.39 19.26
N PHE A 33 2.90 11.06 18.46
CA PHE A 33 3.01 10.08 17.38
C PHE A 33 4.04 10.46 16.32
N ARG A 34 4.26 11.75 16.05
CA ARG A 34 5.36 12.19 15.16
C ARG A 34 6.74 11.75 15.67
N LYS A 35 6.90 11.66 16.99
CA LYS A 35 8.15 11.25 17.65
C LYS A 35 8.23 9.74 17.89
N THR A 36 7.13 9.14 18.35
CA THR A 36 7.09 7.73 18.80
C THR A 36 6.53 6.78 17.76
N GLY A 37 5.94 7.31 16.69
CA GLY A 37 5.13 6.57 15.74
C GLY A 37 3.64 6.50 16.11
N ILE A 38 2.82 6.26 15.08
CA ILE A 38 1.39 5.98 15.22
C ILE A 38 1.23 4.54 15.73
N PRO A 39 0.43 4.29 16.78
CA PRO A 39 0.16 2.94 17.26
C PRO A 39 -0.48 2.06 16.20
N GLU A 40 -0.16 0.76 16.18
CA GLU A 40 -0.62 -0.20 15.15
C GLU A 40 -2.14 -0.20 14.99
N ALA A 41 -2.90 -0.20 16.09
CA ALA A 41 -4.36 -0.14 16.03
C ALA A 41 -4.89 1.10 15.30
N ARG A 42 -4.20 2.25 15.41
CA ARG A 42 -4.55 3.47 14.66
C ARG A 42 -4.12 3.36 13.20
N LEU A 43 -3.00 2.70 12.90
CA LEU A 43 -2.60 2.42 11.52
C LEU A 43 -3.60 1.50 10.81
N MET A 44 -4.06 0.42 11.45
CA MET A 44 -5.10 -0.46 10.91
C MET A 44 -6.37 0.32 10.53
N TYR A 45 -6.82 1.20 11.42
CA TYR A 45 -7.97 2.06 11.14
C TYR A 45 -7.70 3.00 9.94
N LEU A 46 -6.55 3.69 9.92
CA LEU A 46 -6.18 4.59 8.82
C LEU A 46 -6.04 3.85 7.49
N GLN A 47 -5.51 2.63 7.48
CA GLN A 47 -5.41 1.80 6.27
C GLN A 47 -6.79 1.43 5.72
N ALA A 48 -7.77 1.19 6.58
CA ALA A 48 -9.13 0.86 6.18
C ALA A 48 -9.85 2.06 5.53
N ILE A 49 -9.70 3.26 6.10
CA ILE A 49 -10.44 4.45 5.62
C ILE A 49 -9.67 5.31 4.62
N ARG A 50 -8.34 5.19 4.56
CA ARG A 50 -7.44 5.97 3.70
C ARG A 50 -6.36 5.07 3.06
N PRO A 51 -6.75 4.07 2.25
CA PRO A 51 -5.82 3.15 1.61
C PRO A 51 -4.85 3.85 0.64
N ASP A 52 -5.24 5.03 0.13
CA ASP A 52 -4.44 5.91 -0.71
C ASP A 52 -3.13 6.35 -0.04
N LEU A 53 -3.15 6.57 1.28
CA LEU A 53 -1.98 7.00 2.05
C LEU A 53 -0.89 5.93 2.15
N PHE A 54 -1.28 4.66 2.00
CA PHE A 54 -0.41 3.48 2.13
C PHE A 54 -0.08 2.84 0.77
N GLY A 55 -0.44 3.49 -0.34
CA GLY A 55 -0.20 2.97 -1.68
C GLY A 55 -0.87 1.62 -1.96
N ILE A 56 -1.92 1.25 -1.20
CA ILE A 56 -2.65 -0.01 -1.37
C ILE A 56 -3.28 -0.05 -2.75
N GLU A 57 -3.94 1.03 -3.18
CA GLU A 57 -4.57 1.12 -4.50
C GLU A 57 -3.56 0.98 -5.64
N ARG A 58 -2.38 1.59 -5.50
CA ARG A 58 -1.28 1.44 -6.44
C ARG A 58 -0.88 -0.04 -6.53
N ARG A 59 -0.67 -0.72 -5.40
CA ARG A 59 -0.29 -2.14 -5.37
C ARG A 59 -1.35 -3.04 -6.01
N VAL A 60 -2.62 -2.84 -5.69
CA VAL A 60 -3.74 -3.60 -6.30
C VAL A 60 -3.76 -3.38 -7.82
N SER A 61 -3.61 -2.14 -8.27
CA SER A 61 -3.59 -1.80 -9.70
C SER A 61 -2.41 -2.43 -10.43
N GLN A 62 -1.21 -2.38 -9.84
CA GLN A 62 -0.02 -3.00 -10.41
C GLN A 62 -0.15 -4.53 -10.49
N ARG A 63 -0.67 -5.16 -9.43
CA ARG A 63 -0.97 -6.60 -9.43
C ARG A 63 -1.94 -6.97 -10.55
N ARG A 64 -3.06 -6.25 -10.71
CA ARG A 64 -4.03 -6.50 -11.79
C ARG A 64 -3.43 -6.32 -13.19
N LYS A 65 -2.52 -5.35 -13.39
CA LYS A 65 -1.79 -5.20 -14.66
C LYS A 65 -0.87 -6.39 -14.93
N LEU A 66 -0.12 -6.84 -13.92
CA LEU A 66 0.75 -8.01 -14.01
C LEU A 66 -0.04 -9.29 -14.32
N GLU A 67 -1.16 -9.52 -13.63
CA GLU A 67 -2.03 -10.67 -13.84
C GLU A 67 -2.56 -10.72 -15.27
N ARG A 68 -3.09 -9.60 -15.78
CA ARG A 68 -3.53 -9.49 -17.18
C ARG A 68 -2.40 -9.78 -18.16
N ARG A 69 -1.22 -9.19 -17.95
CA ARG A 69 -0.02 -9.45 -18.78
C ARG A 69 0.34 -10.94 -18.79
N ASN A 70 0.29 -11.60 -17.64
CA ASN A 70 0.60 -13.02 -17.52
C ASN A 70 -0.48 -13.90 -18.18
N GLU A 71 -1.74 -13.51 -18.09
CA GLU A 71 -2.85 -14.19 -18.77
C GLU A 71 -2.69 -14.15 -20.29
N TYR A 72 -2.40 -12.97 -20.87
CA TYR A 72 -2.12 -12.85 -22.31
C TYR A 72 -0.98 -13.76 -22.74
N ARG A 73 0.11 -13.77 -21.98
CA ARG A 73 1.28 -14.63 -22.26
C ARG A 73 0.91 -16.11 -22.23
N ARG A 74 0.16 -16.55 -21.20
CA ARG A 74 -0.33 -17.94 -21.08
C ARG A 74 -1.26 -18.35 -22.23
N LYS A 75 -2.11 -17.44 -22.70
CA LYS A 75 -2.99 -17.69 -23.87
C LYS A 75 -2.19 -17.78 -25.17
N ALA A 76 -1.16 -16.95 -25.34
CA ALA A 76 -0.26 -17.02 -26.49
C ALA A 76 0.47 -18.36 -26.56
N TYR A 77 1.08 -18.82 -25.46
CA TYR A 77 1.76 -20.12 -25.42
C TYR A 77 0.83 -21.32 -25.67
N ARG A 78 -0.41 -21.26 -25.18
CA ARG A 78 -1.43 -22.28 -25.50
C ARG A 78 -1.79 -22.32 -26.98
N ARG A 79 -1.75 -21.18 -27.67
CA ARG A 79 -2.08 -21.08 -29.10
C ARG A 79 -0.91 -21.53 -30.00
N THR A 80 0.33 -21.36 -29.57
CA THR A 80 1.53 -21.72 -30.36
C THR A 80 1.99 -23.17 -30.16
N GLY A 81 1.37 -23.93 -29.25
CA GLY A 81 1.79 -25.32 -28.93
C GLY A 81 3.12 -25.40 -28.16
N GLU A 82 3.74 -24.26 -27.85
CA GLU A 82 4.94 -24.17 -27.01
C GLU A 82 4.54 -24.37 -25.53
N ASP A 83 4.43 -25.64 -25.14
CA ASP A 83 3.87 -26.04 -23.85
C ASP A 83 4.78 -25.70 -22.64
N ARG A 84 4.12 -25.46 -21.50
CA ARG A 84 4.51 -25.17 -20.08
C ARG A 84 5.96 -24.84 -19.68
N ARG A 85 7.00 -25.44 -20.27
CA ARG A 85 8.42 -25.30 -19.87
C ARG A 85 8.96 -23.87 -20.03
N LYS A 86 8.62 -23.17 -21.12
CA LYS A 86 9.01 -21.75 -21.31
C LYS A 86 8.29 -20.82 -20.33
N ALA A 87 7.04 -21.10 -20.01
CA ALA A 87 6.25 -20.29 -19.09
C ALA A 87 6.74 -20.37 -17.63
N GLN A 88 7.30 -21.51 -17.20
CA GLN A 88 7.94 -21.66 -15.88
C GLN A 88 9.33 -21.02 -15.83
N HIS A 89 10.14 -21.15 -16.89
CA HIS A 89 11.47 -20.55 -16.98
C HIS A 89 11.43 -19.01 -16.94
N ASP A 90 10.48 -18.38 -17.66
CA ASP A 90 10.31 -16.92 -17.66
C ASP A 90 9.64 -16.37 -16.39
N TYR A 91 9.09 -17.22 -15.52
CA TYR A 91 8.47 -16.81 -14.24
C TYR A 91 9.48 -16.81 -13.08
N SER A 92 10.63 -17.48 -13.25
CA SER A 92 11.69 -17.61 -12.22
C SER A 92 12.90 -16.67 -12.43
N LYS A 93 12.84 -15.76 -13.42
CA LYS A 93 13.80 -14.65 -13.62
C LYS A 93 13.16 -13.32 -13.27
#